data_AF-A0A3B9RV06-F1
#
_entry.id   AF-A0A3B9RV06-F1
#
_cell.length_a   1.000
_cell.length_b   1.000
_cell.length_c   1.000
_cell.angle_alpha   90.00
_cell.angle_beta   90.00
_cell.angle_gamma   90.00
#
_symmetry.space_group_name_H-M   'P 1'
#
loop_
_entity.id
_entity.type
_entity.pdbx_description
1 polymer ?
#
loop_
_entity_poly.entity_id
_entity_poly.type
_entity_poly.pdbx_seq_one_letter_code
_entity_poly.pdbx_strand_id
1 'polypeptide(L)'
;MRATGNNTRITVDLSTSINNTLASPGDVGLNAVNNGVIDLNNFITILTGRSTGNTRGANALIATNGGRININAGANITTEGTSLAANGVQRNNGLSVELDQANSSQITTYGLVRLEVNGRDSRAVNATGNNTNGITINDDIDIVVRGTNIRAFHANDGARIIANGLTTVRHEGISDSDAGTPSIGIYATETPQGAGSINLNDLELTTLEDGVPGVVANSFFGLSIPTINLNGKARITTLGARANAVVALNGGRVSMNEGHILANGEGSIALLANLDNSQ
;
A
#
# COMPACT_ATOMS: atom_id res chain seq x y z
N MET A 1 13.44 -14.09 -6.64
CA MET A 1 13.91 -15.00 -5.58
C MET A 1 12.71 -15.54 -4.81
N ARG A 2 12.70 -16.82 -4.43
CA ARG A 2 11.55 -17.44 -3.77
C ARG A 2 11.98 -18.38 -2.64
N ALA A 3 11.47 -18.14 -1.43
CA ALA A 3 11.60 -19.03 -0.28
C ALA A 3 10.26 -19.73 -0.03
N THR A 4 10.26 -21.07 -0.05
CA THR A 4 9.04 -21.90 0.08
C THR A 4 9.22 -22.97 1.14
N GLY A 5 8.28 -23.09 2.06
CA GLY A 5 8.20 -24.21 3.01
C GLY A 5 8.88 -23.92 4.36
N ASN A 6 8.52 -24.74 5.35
CA ASN A 6 9.08 -24.69 6.69
C ASN A 6 10.61 -24.90 6.63
N ASN A 7 11.37 -24.11 7.39
CA ASN A 7 12.84 -24.11 7.45
C ASN A 7 13.58 -23.64 6.19
N THR A 8 12.88 -23.08 5.19
CA THR A 8 13.56 -22.44 4.06
C THR A 8 13.87 -20.98 4.42
N ARG A 9 15.17 -20.66 4.52
CA ARG A 9 15.65 -19.30 4.74
C ARG A 9 16.60 -18.90 3.61
N ILE A 10 16.36 -17.74 3.00
CA ILE A 10 17.31 -17.11 2.09
C ILE A 10 17.87 -15.89 2.80
N THR A 11 19.20 -15.83 2.93
CA THR A 11 19.89 -14.68 3.52
C THR A 11 20.75 -14.02 2.45
N VAL A 12 20.62 -12.70 2.32
CA VAL A 12 21.34 -11.88 1.36
C VAL A 12 22.25 -10.92 2.14
N ASP A 13 23.53 -11.30 2.23
CA ASP A 13 24.57 -10.59 3.01
C ASP A 13 25.40 -9.60 2.17
N LEU A 14 25.00 -9.35 0.94
CA LEU A 14 25.64 -8.39 0.04
C LEU A 14 24.59 -7.50 -0.61
N SER A 15 24.97 -6.26 -0.91
CA SER A 15 24.10 -5.36 -1.67
C SER A 15 23.74 -6.02 -3.00
N THR A 16 22.45 -6.11 -3.29
CA THR A 16 21.95 -6.91 -4.41
C THR A 16 20.94 -6.12 -5.24
N SER A 17 21.01 -6.27 -6.56
CA SER A 17 20.03 -5.72 -7.50
C SER A 17 19.22 -6.87 -8.11
N ILE A 18 17.91 -6.83 -7.93
CA ILE A 18 16.96 -7.79 -8.51
C ILE A 18 16.20 -7.09 -9.61
N ASN A 19 16.45 -7.48 -10.84
CA ASN A 19 15.78 -6.94 -12.01
C ASN A 19 14.88 -8.02 -12.62
N ASN A 20 13.58 -7.98 -12.29
CA ASN A 20 12.60 -8.92 -12.81
C ASN A 20 11.64 -8.21 -13.79
N THR A 21 12.11 -8.06 -15.02
CA THR A 21 11.42 -7.33 -16.10
C THR A 21 10.96 -8.24 -17.24
N LEU A 22 11.02 -9.57 -17.06
CA LEU A 22 10.57 -10.50 -18.09
C LEU A 22 9.05 -10.55 -18.08
N ALA A 23 8.42 -10.23 -19.20
CA ALA A 23 6.97 -10.06 -19.39
C ALA A 23 6.11 -11.32 -19.14
N SER A 24 6.19 -11.92 -17.95
CA SER A 24 5.34 -13.03 -17.54
C SER A 24 4.22 -12.51 -16.64
N PRO A 25 2.98 -13.02 -16.77
CA PRO A 25 1.92 -12.65 -15.85
C PRO A 25 2.27 -13.04 -14.40
N GLY A 26 2.15 -12.09 -13.46
CA GLY A 26 2.37 -12.35 -12.02
C GLY A 26 3.84 -12.31 -11.58
N ASP A 27 4.65 -11.43 -12.19
CA ASP A 27 6.05 -11.27 -11.81
C ASP A 27 6.22 -10.89 -10.34
N VAL A 28 7.14 -11.59 -9.68
CA VAL A 28 7.48 -11.32 -8.28
C VAL A 28 8.98 -11.16 -8.12
N GLY A 29 9.43 -10.06 -7.51
CA GLY A 29 10.84 -9.84 -7.18
C GLY A 29 11.29 -10.82 -6.08
N LEU A 30 10.68 -10.72 -4.90
CA LEU A 30 10.90 -11.56 -3.73
C LEU A 30 9.59 -12.19 -3.27
N ASN A 31 9.58 -13.52 -3.14
CA ASN A 31 8.40 -14.27 -2.72
C ASN A 31 8.72 -15.15 -1.50
N ALA A 32 8.20 -14.79 -0.33
CA ALA A 32 8.22 -15.66 0.84
C ALA A 32 6.85 -16.32 1.02
N VAL A 33 6.80 -17.65 0.98
CA VAL A 33 5.54 -18.38 1.02
C VAL A 33 5.65 -19.68 1.82
N ASN A 34 4.54 -20.14 2.40
CA ASN A 34 4.46 -21.39 3.16
C ASN A 34 5.50 -21.42 4.30
N ASN A 35 5.54 -20.36 5.12
CA ASN A 35 6.53 -20.16 6.20
C ASN A 35 8.00 -20.00 5.76
N GLY A 36 8.27 -19.81 4.46
CA GLY A 36 9.60 -19.42 3.98
C GLY A 36 10.00 -18.04 4.50
N VAL A 37 11.30 -17.84 4.71
CA VAL A 37 11.88 -16.58 5.24
C VAL A 37 12.92 -16.03 4.27
N ILE A 38 12.87 -14.72 4.02
CA ILE A 38 13.89 -13.99 3.27
C ILE A 38 14.43 -12.86 4.16
N ASP A 39 15.74 -12.80 4.35
CA ASP A 39 16.41 -11.74 5.12
C ASP A 39 17.42 -11.01 4.23
N LEU A 40 17.24 -9.70 4.11
CA LEU A 40 18.08 -8.81 3.33
C LEU A 40 18.91 -7.98 4.29
N ASN A 41 20.15 -8.39 4.54
CA ASN A 41 21.03 -7.77 5.52
C ASN A 41 21.73 -6.51 4.99
N ASN A 42 21.75 -6.33 3.67
CA ASN A 42 22.34 -5.18 3.00
C ASN A 42 21.31 -4.51 2.10
N PHE A 43 21.68 -3.34 1.58
CA PHE A 43 20.80 -2.54 0.74
C PHE A 43 20.36 -3.32 -0.50
N ILE A 44 19.05 -3.32 -0.78
CA ILE A 44 18.47 -4.00 -1.94
C ILE A 44 17.92 -2.98 -2.93
N THR A 45 18.14 -3.23 -4.21
CA THR A 45 17.41 -2.54 -5.29
C THR A 45 16.55 -3.55 -6.03
N ILE A 46 15.27 -3.25 -6.22
CA ILE A 46 14.33 -4.14 -6.90
C ILE A 46 13.60 -3.36 -7.98
N LEU A 47 13.62 -3.88 -9.20
CA LEU A 47 12.83 -3.39 -10.32
C LEU A 47 11.93 -4.52 -10.82
N THR A 48 10.62 -4.28 -10.88
CA THR A 48 9.62 -5.22 -11.40
C THR A 48 8.65 -4.54 -12.36
N GLY A 49 7.96 -5.31 -13.21
CA GLY A 49 6.76 -4.84 -13.92
C GLY A 49 6.96 -4.06 -15.23
N ARG A 50 8.16 -4.00 -15.80
CA ARG A 50 8.37 -3.49 -17.19
C ARG A 50 7.72 -4.41 -18.23
N SER A 51 6.40 -4.36 -18.39
CA SER A 51 5.68 -5.05 -19.46
C SER A 51 4.78 -4.09 -20.23
N THR A 52 4.96 -4.03 -21.55
CA THR A 52 4.23 -3.15 -22.47
C THR A 52 2.93 -3.79 -23.01
N GLY A 53 2.15 -4.48 -22.16
CA GLY A 53 0.87 -5.05 -22.61
C GLY A 53 0.24 -6.24 -21.86
N ASN A 54 0.70 -6.59 -20.65
CA ASN A 54 0.14 -7.74 -19.92
C ASN A 54 -1.06 -7.38 -19.02
N THR A 55 -2.00 -8.32 -18.85
CA THR A 55 -3.26 -8.13 -18.11
C THR A 55 -3.19 -8.51 -16.62
N ARG A 56 -2.00 -8.87 -16.09
CA ARG A 56 -1.80 -9.28 -14.69
C ARG A 56 -0.62 -8.54 -14.07
N GLY A 57 -0.83 -7.93 -12.91
CA GLY A 57 0.15 -7.08 -12.23
C GLY A 57 1.37 -7.82 -11.64
N ALA A 58 2.31 -7.05 -11.08
CA ALA A 58 3.57 -7.52 -10.50
C ALA A 58 3.72 -7.12 -9.02
N ASN A 59 4.40 -7.94 -8.21
CA ASN A 59 4.76 -7.56 -6.83
C ASN A 59 6.28 -7.48 -6.70
N ALA A 60 6.84 -6.38 -6.20
CA ALA A 60 8.26 -6.38 -5.88
C ALA A 60 8.56 -7.32 -4.71
N LEU A 61 7.82 -7.20 -3.61
CA LEU A 61 7.87 -8.12 -2.46
C LEU A 61 6.47 -8.66 -2.18
N ILE A 62 6.40 -9.98 -1.96
CA ILE A 62 5.17 -10.61 -1.47
C ILE A 62 5.47 -11.64 -0.38
N ALA A 63 4.73 -11.55 0.72
CA ALA A 63 4.69 -12.56 1.77
C ALA A 63 3.27 -13.14 1.88
N THR A 64 3.16 -14.48 1.81
CA THR A 64 1.87 -15.21 1.82
C THR A 64 1.99 -16.50 2.60
N ASN A 65 0.88 -17.05 3.07
CA ASN A 65 0.81 -18.34 3.77
C ASN A 65 1.90 -18.52 4.86
N GLY A 66 2.02 -17.56 5.77
CA GLY A 66 3.02 -17.53 6.85
C GLY A 66 4.43 -17.07 6.45
N GLY A 67 4.62 -16.68 5.19
CA GLY A 67 5.91 -16.19 4.68
C GLY A 67 6.39 -14.91 5.40
N ARG A 68 7.71 -14.74 5.47
CA ARG A 68 8.33 -13.57 6.12
C ARG A 68 9.43 -12.96 5.26
N ILE A 69 9.43 -11.64 5.12
CA ILE A 69 10.52 -10.88 4.48
C ILE A 69 11.01 -9.81 5.45
N ASN A 70 12.32 -9.79 5.72
CA ASN A 70 12.98 -8.80 6.57
C ASN A 70 13.97 -7.98 5.73
N ILE A 71 13.83 -6.65 5.74
CA ILE A 71 14.75 -5.71 5.08
C ILE A 71 15.52 -4.95 6.17
N ASN A 72 16.77 -5.31 6.41
CA ASN A 72 17.51 -4.81 7.58
C ASN A 72 18.26 -3.49 7.31
N ALA A 73 18.78 -3.28 6.10
CA ALA A 73 19.58 -2.09 5.76
C ALA A 73 18.87 -1.04 4.89
N GLY A 74 17.67 -1.34 4.38
CA GLY A 74 16.89 -0.46 3.50
C GLY A 74 16.73 -0.99 2.07
N ALA A 75 15.87 -0.34 1.29
CA ALA A 75 15.52 -0.77 -0.05
C ALA A 75 15.13 0.39 -0.98
N ASN A 76 15.53 0.29 -2.26
CA ASN A 76 14.91 1.02 -3.36
C ASN A 76 14.09 0.05 -4.20
N ILE A 77 12.79 0.30 -4.31
CA ILE A 77 11.86 -0.58 -5.01
C ILE A 77 11.10 0.24 -6.05
N THR A 78 11.17 -0.21 -7.28
CA THR A 78 10.40 0.34 -8.39
C THR A 78 9.54 -0.77 -8.99
N THR A 79 8.22 -0.54 -9.02
CA THR A 79 7.27 -1.43 -9.68
C THR A 79 6.59 -0.65 -10.79
N GLU A 80 6.87 -1.01 -12.04
CA GLU A 80 6.31 -0.34 -13.22
C GLU A 80 5.10 -1.11 -13.76
N GLY A 81 4.29 -0.42 -14.56
CA GLY A 81 3.23 -1.01 -15.35
C GLY A 81 2.49 0.04 -16.13
N THR A 82 1.49 -0.38 -16.90
CA THR A 82 0.76 0.52 -17.79
C THR A 82 -0.48 1.07 -17.12
N SER A 83 -0.78 2.35 -17.34
CA SER A 83 -2.05 2.98 -16.95
C SER A 83 -3.21 2.70 -17.92
N LEU A 84 -2.93 2.11 -19.08
CA LEU A 84 -3.91 1.90 -20.15
C LEU A 84 -4.82 0.69 -19.89
N ALA A 85 -6.11 0.84 -20.21
CA ALA A 85 -7.19 -0.13 -19.98
C ALA A 85 -7.20 -1.34 -20.94
N ALA A 86 -6.03 -1.84 -21.37
CA ALA A 86 -5.96 -3.02 -22.21
C ALA A 86 -6.27 -4.30 -21.39
N ASN A 87 -7.56 -4.63 -21.29
CA ASN A 87 -8.13 -5.94 -20.93
C ASN A 87 -7.71 -6.58 -19.58
N GLY A 88 -7.28 -5.83 -18.55
CA GLY A 88 -7.02 -6.44 -17.25
C GLY A 88 -6.63 -5.51 -16.11
N VAL A 89 -6.76 -6.05 -14.88
CA VAL A 89 -6.36 -5.42 -13.62
C VAL A 89 -4.85 -5.61 -13.40
N GLN A 90 -4.07 -4.54 -13.49
CA GLN A 90 -2.60 -4.57 -13.29
C GLN A 90 -2.19 -4.18 -11.87
N ARG A 91 -2.49 -5.02 -10.87
CA ARG A 91 -2.05 -4.75 -9.48
C ARG A 91 -0.53 -4.82 -9.34
N ASN A 92 0.13 -3.68 -9.53
CA ASN A 92 1.55 -3.53 -9.30
C ASN A 92 1.76 -3.09 -7.86
N ASN A 93 2.38 -3.93 -7.04
CA ASN A 93 2.64 -3.59 -5.65
C ASN A 93 4.13 -3.51 -5.33
N GLY A 94 4.48 -2.60 -4.42
CA GLY A 94 5.83 -2.52 -3.86
C GLY A 94 6.00 -3.59 -2.79
N LEU A 95 5.31 -3.41 -1.66
CA LEU A 95 5.24 -4.36 -0.55
C LEU A 95 3.84 -4.95 -0.48
N SER A 96 3.72 -6.28 -0.54
CA SER A 96 2.42 -6.95 -0.42
C SER A 96 2.42 -8.07 0.60
N VAL A 97 1.44 -8.07 1.49
CA VAL A 97 1.07 -9.21 2.32
C VAL A 97 -0.34 -9.58 1.95
N GLU A 98 -0.55 -10.84 1.55
CA GLU A 98 -1.83 -11.28 1.00
C GLU A 98 -2.31 -12.61 1.60
N LEU A 99 -3.65 -12.73 1.66
CA LEU A 99 -4.43 -13.96 1.70
C LEU A 99 -3.83 -15.08 2.56
N ASP A 100 -3.98 -14.94 3.86
CA ASP A 100 -3.90 -16.07 4.77
C ASP A 100 -5.01 -15.97 5.82
N GLN A 101 -5.71 -17.09 6.04
CA GLN A 101 -6.70 -17.21 7.09
C GLN A 101 -6.13 -17.88 8.36
N ALA A 102 -5.00 -18.58 8.25
CA ALA A 102 -4.46 -19.43 9.32
C ALA A 102 -3.06 -19.04 9.80
N ASN A 103 -2.14 -18.59 8.92
CA ASN A 103 -0.77 -18.23 9.31
C ASN A 103 -0.50 -16.72 9.16
N SER A 104 0.51 -16.25 9.89
CA SER A 104 0.88 -14.83 9.96
C SER A 104 1.95 -14.50 8.93
N SER A 105 1.56 -13.84 7.85
CA SER A 105 2.49 -13.35 6.83
C SER A 105 2.98 -11.95 7.17
N GLN A 106 4.28 -11.71 7.03
CA GLN A 106 4.89 -10.47 7.52
C GLN A 106 5.94 -9.91 6.55
N ILE A 107 5.94 -8.60 6.37
CA ILE A 107 7.08 -7.86 5.82
C ILE A 107 7.52 -6.86 6.88
N THR A 108 8.80 -6.90 7.27
CA THR A 108 9.38 -5.95 8.23
C THR A 108 10.56 -5.24 7.61
N THR A 109 10.63 -3.92 7.76
CA THR A 109 11.76 -3.11 7.29
C THR A 109 12.36 -2.34 8.46
N TYR A 110 13.69 -2.25 8.52
CA TYR A 110 14.46 -1.58 9.57
C TYR A 110 15.31 -0.42 9.08
N GLY A 111 15.63 -0.39 7.78
CA GLY A 111 16.24 0.77 7.14
C GLY A 111 15.25 1.46 6.21
N LEU A 112 15.62 2.67 5.78
CA LEU A 112 14.85 3.50 4.86
C LEU A 112 14.38 2.72 3.62
N VAL A 113 13.11 2.90 3.27
CA VAL A 113 12.51 2.30 2.08
C VAL A 113 12.03 3.39 1.12
N ARG A 114 12.44 3.30 -0.14
CA ARG A 114 11.89 4.13 -1.21
C ARG A 114 11.06 3.26 -2.15
N LEU A 115 9.81 3.65 -2.37
CA LEU A 115 8.88 2.99 -3.27
C LEU A 115 8.51 3.93 -4.42
N GLU A 116 8.67 3.45 -5.64
CA GLU A 116 8.11 4.09 -6.83
C GLU A 116 7.19 3.10 -7.54
N VAL A 117 5.89 3.35 -7.53
CA VAL A 117 4.91 2.43 -8.10
C VAL A 117 4.09 3.12 -9.17
N ASN A 118 4.02 2.51 -10.35
CA ASN A 118 3.26 2.99 -11.49
C ASN A 118 2.33 1.89 -12.03
N GLY A 119 1.11 2.27 -12.42
CA GLY A 119 0.20 1.39 -13.14
C GLY A 119 -1.26 1.62 -12.81
N ARG A 120 -2.11 0.65 -13.17
CA ARG A 120 -3.56 0.67 -12.92
C ARG A 120 -3.92 -0.22 -11.73
N ASP A 121 -4.75 0.22 -10.79
CA ASP A 121 -5.18 -0.54 -9.60
C ASP A 121 -4.05 -0.97 -8.66
N SER A 122 -2.91 -0.27 -8.74
CA SER A 122 -1.63 -0.59 -8.09
C SER A 122 -1.57 -0.10 -6.64
N ARG A 123 -0.64 -0.62 -5.83
CA ARG A 123 -0.52 -0.27 -4.39
C ARG A 123 0.93 -0.25 -3.93
N ALA A 124 1.47 0.86 -3.43
CA ALA A 124 2.84 0.86 -2.93
C ALA A 124 3.02 -0.09 -1.74
N VAL A 125 2.13 0.00 -0.74
CA VAL A 125 2.05 -0.89 0.42
C VAL A 125 0.65 -1.49 0.52
N ASN A 126 0.54 -2.81 0.46
CA ASN A 126 -0.73 -3.54 0.48
C ASN A 126 -0.71 -4.64 1.55
N ALA A 127 -1.69 -4.62 2.45
CA ALA A 127 -1.87 -5.69 3.44
C ALA A 127 -3.33 -6.17 3.42
N THR A 128 -3.51 -7.47 3.20
CA THR A 128 -4.83 -8.13 3.18
C THR A 128 -4.79 -9.47 3.94
N GLY A 129 -5.95 -10.08 4.16
CA GLY A 129 -6.09 -11.26 5.02
C GLY A 129 -6.25 -10.94 6.50
N ASN A 130 -6.08 -11.95 7.36
CA ASN A 130 -6.41 -11.86 8.79
C ASN A 130 -5.58 -10.81 9.56
N ASN A 131 -5.97 -10.55 10.82
CA ASN A 131 -5.31 -9.58 11.69
C ASN A 131 -3.87 -9.91 12.11
N THR A 132 -3.37 -11.09 11.76
CA THR A 132 -1.98 -11.48 11.97
C THR A 132 -1.11 -11.27 10.74
N ASN A 133 -1.69 -10.84 9.62
CA ASN A 133 -0.97 -10.36 8.47
C ASN A 133 -0.60 -8.89 8.65
N GLY A 134 0.64 -8.54 8.30
CA GLY A 134 1.01 -7.13 8.35
C GLY A 134 2.35 -6.74 7.74
N ILE A 135 2.45 -5.42 7.56
CA ILE A 135 3.66 -4.75 7.09
C ILE A 135 4.09 -3.76 8.17
N THR A 136 5.31 -3.92 8.66
CA THR A 136 5.91 -3.02 9.66
C THR A 136 7.13 -2.34 9.07
N ILE A 137 7.11 -1.01 9.05
CA ILE A 137 8.19 -0.18 8.56
C ILE A 137 8.73 0.58 9.77
N ASN A 138 9.94 0.25 10.23
CA ASN A 138 10.48 0.82 11.46
C ASN A 138 11.22 2.15 11.27
N ASP A 139 11.67 2.42 10.06
CA ASP A 139 12.40 3.64 9.66
C ASP A 139 11.53 4.47 8.70
N ASP A 140 12.12 5.47 8.05
CA ASP A 140 11.41 6.32 7.08
C ASP A 140 11.02 5.55 5.81
N ILE A 141 9.89 5.97 5.21
CA ILE A 141 9.44 5.48 3.90
C ILE A 141 9.03 6.64 2.98
N ASP A 142 9.65 6.67 1.81
CA ASP A 142 9.35 7.62 0.75
C ASP A 142 8.61 6.93 -0.39
N ILE A 143 7.42 7.42 -0.73
CA ILE A 143 6.55 6.82 -1.74
C ILE A 143 6.21 7.83 -2.82
N VAL A 144 6.38 7.40 -4.08
CA VAL A 144 5.78 8.05 -5.24
C VAL A 144 4.89 7.05 -5.96
N VAL A 145 3.63 7.44 -6.16
CA VAL A 145 2.66 6.62 -6.92
C VAL A 145 2.11 7.37 -8.12
N ARG A 146 2.03 6.67 -9.27
CA ARG A 146 1.54 7.21 -10.56
C ARG A 146 0.61 6.23 -11.26
N GLY A 147 -0.29 6.75 -12.09
CA GLY A 147 -1.18 5.91 -12.90
C GLY A 147 -2.64 6.01 -12.45
N THR A 148 -3.40 4.93 -12.53
CA THR A 148 -4.87 4.97 -12.41
C THR A 148 -5.34 4.08 -11.27
N ASN A 149 -6.31 4.52 -10.46
CA ASN A 149 -6.85 3.76 -9.32
C ASN A 149 -5.80 3.25 -8.32
N ILE A 150 -4.73 4.02 -8.15
CA ILE A 150 -3.54 3.65 -7.41
C ILE A 150 -3.60 4.12 -5.96
N ARG A 151 -2.98 3.36 -5.06
CA ARG A 151 -2.90 3.69 -3.63
C ARG A 151 -1.48 3.67 -3.11
N ALA A 152 -1.14 4.58 -2.19
CA ALA A 152 0.14 4.48 -1.50
C ALA A 152 0.05 3.40 -0.41
N PHE A 153 -0.98 3.46 0.43
CA PHE A 153 -1.25 2.43 1.44
C PHE A 153 -2.65 1.86 1.26
N HIS A 154 -2.77 0.55 1.43
CA HIS A 154 -4.05 -0.16 1.41
C HIS A 154 -4.08 -1.28 2.44
N ALA A 155 -5.06 -1.24 3.35
CA ALA A 155 -5.33 -2.31 4.30
C ALA A 155 -6.82 -2.71 4.30
N ASN A 156 -7.09 -4.02 4.31
CA ASN A 156 -8.44 -4.60 4.45
C ASN A 156 -8.38 -5.99 5.13
N ASP A 157 -9.54 -6.66 5.25
CA ASP A 157 -9.71 -8.06 5.68
C ASP A 157 -9.23 -8.40 7.10
N GLY A 158 -8.84 -7.40 7.90
CA GLY A 158 -8.24 -7.56 9.23
C GLY A 158 -6.77 -7.16 9.29
N ALA A 159 -6.07 -7.14 8.16
CA ALA A 159 -4.62 -6.94 8.09
C ALA A 159 -4.18 -5.55 8.59
N ARG A 160 -2.91 -5.47 9.02
CA ARG A 160 -2.34 -4.29 9.67
C ARG A 160 -1.12 -3.73 8.94
N ILE A 161 -1.07 -2.42 8.78
CA ILE A 161 0.14 -1.69 8.40
C ILE A 161 0.57 -0.78 9.55
N ILE A 162 1.87 -0.76 9.83
CA ILE A 162 2.50 0.10 10.84
C ILE A 162 3.71 0.77 10.19
N ALA A 163 3.78 2.10 10.20
CA ALA A 163 4.98 2.86 9.87
C ALA A 163 5.39 3.71 11.08
N ASN A 164 6.55 3.42 11.64
CA ASN A 164 7.07 4.04 12.86
C ASN A 164 7.93 5.28 12.57
N GLY A 165 8.55 5.37 11.40
CA GLY A 165 9.26 6.56 10.93
C GLY A 165 8.36 7.58 10.23
N LEU A 166 8.98 8.51 9.53
CA LEU A 166 8.30 9.46 8.64
C LEU A 166 7.82 8.74 7.38
N THR A 167 6.52 8.89 7.09
CA THR A 167 5.92 8.44 5.84
C THR A 167 5.74 9.64 4.91
N THR A 168 6.53 9.71 3.84
CA THR A 168 6.38 10.72 2.78
C THR A 168 5.66 10.11 1.59
N VAL A 169 4.61 10.76 1.09
CA VAL A 169 3.82 10.29 -0.06
C VAL A 169 3.59 11.44 -1.03
N ARG A 170 4.02 11.23 -2.28
CA ARG A 170 3.59 12.03 -3.43
C ARG A 170 2.71 11.17 -4.33
N HIS A 171 1.43 11.53 -4.42
CA HIS A 171 0.42 10.80 -5.17
C HIS A 171 0.04 11.59 -6.43
N GLU A 172 0.43 11.05 -7.58
CA GLU A 172 0.16 11.58 -8.93
C GLU A 172 -0.76 10.64 -9.72
N GLY A 173 -1.58 9.85 -9.02
CA GLY A 173 -2.51 8.94 -9.66
C GLY A 173 -3.85 9.61 -9.94
N ILE A 174 -4.56 9.15 -10.97
CA ILE A 174 -5.90 9.61 -11.35
C ILE A 174 -6.97 8.58 -10.96
N SER A 175 -8.19 9.02 -10.67
CA SER A 175 -9.34 8.12 -10.48
C SER A 175 -10.07 7.92 -11.80
N ASP A 176 -10.28 6.67 -12.21
CA ASP A 176 -11.13 6.32 -13.35
C ASP A 176 -12.51 5.91 -12.82
N SER A 177 -13.52 6.75 -13.08
CA SER A 177 -14.89 6.54 -12.62
C SER A 177 -15.51 5.24 -13.13
N ASP A 178 -15.06 4.76 -14.30
CA ASP A 178 -15.64 3.59 -14.95
C ASP A 178 -15.06 2.27 -14.39
N ALA A 179 -13.97 2.37 -13.65
CA ALA A 179 -13.24 1.23 -13.09
C ALA A 179 -13.73 0.77 -11.71
N GLY A 180 -14.60 1.55 -11.06
CA GLY A 180 -15.18 1.22 -9.76
C GLY A 180 -14.20 1.17 -8.57
N THR A 181 -12.92 1.49 -8.74
CA THR A 181 -11.96 1.60 -7.64
C THR A 181 -11.22 2.94 -7.70
N PRO A 182 -11.34 3.84 -6.71
CA PRO A 182 -10.71 5.16 -6.79
C PRO A 182 -9.23 5.12 -6.44
N SER A 183 -8.48 6.09 -6.97
CA SER A 183 -7.15 6.45 -6.47
C SER A 183 -7.28 7.12 -5.10
N ILE A 184 -6.44 6.74 -4.15
CA ILE A 184 -6.46 7.27 -2.77
C ILE A 184 -5.03 7.30 -2.24
N GLY A 185 -4.64 8.31 -1.46
CA GLY A 185 -3.35 8.31 -0.75
C GLY A 185 -3.22 7.11 0.21
N ILE A 186 -3.90 7.19 1.35
CA ILE A 186 -3.92 6.17 2.42
C ILE A 186 -5.34 5.61 2.54
N TYR A 187 -5.51 4.30 2.39
CA TYR A 187 -6.83 3.68 2.39
C TYR A 187 -6.94 2.49 3.34
N ALA A 188 -7.80 2.60 4.35
CA ALA A 188 -8.25 1.48 5.15
C ALA A 188 -9.72 1.19 4.83
N THR A 189 -10.04 -0.06 4.54
CA THR A 189 -11.41 -0.50 4.26
C THR A 189 -11.71 -1.81 4.96
N GLU A 190 -12.95 -2.24 4.86
CA GLU A 190 -13.35 -3.58 5.26
C GLU A 190 -13.89 -4.39 4.09
N THR A 191 -13.98 -5.69 4.36
CA THR A 191 -14.73 -6.69 3.61
C THR A 191 -15.50 -7.54 4.62
N PRO A 192 -16.28 -8.54 4.18
CA PRO A 192 -16.86 -9.51 5.10
C PRO A 192 -15.83 -10.28 5.95
N GLN A 193 -14.55 -10.26 5.58
CA GLN A 193 -13.48 -10.93 6.33
C GLN A 193 -12.94 -10.09 7.49
N GLY A 194 -13.14 -8.77 7.47
CA GLY A 194 -12.71 -7.86 8.52
C GLY A 194 -12.22 -6.51 8.00
N ALA A 195 -11.83 -5.65 8.94
CA ALA A 195 -11.39 -4.30 8.69
C ALA A 195 -9.87 -4.16 8.75
N GLY A 196 -9.30 -3.46 7.78
CA GLY A 196 -7.89 -3.10 7.79
C GLY A 196 -7.56 -2.01 8.82
N SER A 197 -6.33 -2.02 9.32
CA SER A 197 -5.80 -0.98 10.21
C SER A 197 -4.48 -0.42 9.70
N ILE A 198 -4.35 0.90 9.68
CA ILE A 198 -3.10 1.59 9.32
C ILE A 198 -2.71 2.49 10.49
N ASN A 199 -1.46 2.39 10.94
CA ASN A 199 -0.90 3.24 11.98
C ASN A 199 0.35 3.90 11.44
N LEU A 200 0.36 5.23 11.37
CA LEU A 200 1.50 6.02 10.91
C LEU A 200 1.95 6.91 12.06
N ASN A 201 3.25 6.97 12.32
CA ASN A 201 3.81 7.90 13.28
C ASN A 201 3.74 9.32 12.71
N ASP A 202 4.59 9.65 11.75
CA ASP A 202 4.54 10.93 11.03
C ASP A 202 4.11 10.72 9.57
N LEU A 203 3.37 11.68 9.01
CA LEU A 203 2.87 11.64 7.64
C LEU A 203 3.07 12.99 6.95
N GLU A 204 3.71 12.97 5.78
CA GLU A 204 3.68 14.05 4.80
C GLU A 204 3.08 13.52 3.49
N LEU A 205 1.81 13.87 3.23
CA LEU A 205 1.06 13.39 2.07
C LEU A 205 0.68 14.57 1.18
N THR A 206 0.98 14.46 -0.12
CA THR A 206 0.45 15.33 -1.15
C THR A 206 -0.24 14.52 -2.25
N THR A 207 -1.52 14.81 -2.52
CA THR A 207 -2.23 14.34 -3.72
C THR A 207 -2.41 15.49 -4.71
N LEU A 208 -2.18 15.22 -5.99
CA LEU A 208 -2.11 16.26 -7.02
C LEU A 208 -3.35 16.32 -7.93
N GLU A 209 -4.10 15.23 -8.04
CA GLU A 209 -5.11 15.05 -9.06
C GLU A 209 -6.54 15.23 -8.54
N ASP A 210 -7.45 15.56 -9.45
CA ASP A 210 -8.88 15.74 -9.18
C ASP A 210 -9.51 14.46 -8.62
N GLY A 211 -10.38 14.63 -7.62
CA GLY A 211 -11.14 13.53 -7.01
C GLY A 211 -10.28 12.49 -6.30
N VAL A 212 -9.01 12.77 -6.01
CA VAL A 212 -8.10 11.85 -5.30
C VAL A 212 -7.97 12.25 -3.83
N PRO A 213 -8.69 11.56 -2.93
CA PRO A 213 -8.61 11.88 -1.52
C PRO A 213 -7.26 11.49 -0.91
N GLY A 214 -6.88 12.23 0.12
CA GLY A 214 -5.65 11.99 0.86
C GLY A 214 -5.74 10.73 1.72
N VAL A 215 -6.50 10.80 2.81
CA VAL A 215 -6.63 9.72 3.81
C VAL A 215 -8.09 9.30 3.87
N VAL A 216 -8.38 8.00 3.71
CA VAL A 216 -9.74 7.48 3.67
C VAL A 216 -9.86 6.23 4.55
N ALA A 217 -10.75 6.25 5.54
CA ALA A 217 -11.22 5.06 6.24
C ALA A 217 -12.70 4.80 5.88
N ASN A 218 -13.01 3.66 5.27
CA ASN A 218 -14.37 3.37 4.77
C ASN A 218 -14.88 1.99 5.20
N SER A 219 -15.92 1.96 6.02
CA SER A 219 -16.57 0.73 6.49
C SER A 219 -17.74 0.35 5.57
N PHE A 220 -17.44 -0.13 4.37
CA PHE A 220 -18.48 -0.35 3.35
C PHE A 220 -19.58 -1.35 3.75
N PHE A 221 -19.26 -2.37 4.54
CA PHE A 221 -20.20 -3.44 4.91
C PHE A 221 -20.85 -3.23 6.30
N GLY A 222 -20.35 -2.29 7.10
CA GLY A 222 -20.77 -2.04 8.48
C GLY A 222 -20.47 -3.19 9.46
N LEU A 223 -19.59 -4.13 9.12
CA LEU A 223 -19.35 -5.35 9.90
C LEU A 223 -18.20 -5.19 10.91
N SER A 224 -17.25 -4.30 10.60
CA SER A 224 -16.03 -4.07 11.34
C SER A 224 -15.49 -2.67 11.02
N ILE A 225 -14.69 -2.10 11.91
CA ILE A 225 -14.33 -0.68 11.79
C ILE A 225 -12.91 -0.53 11.23
N PRO A 226 -12.73 -0.08 9.98
CA PRO A 226 -11.43 0.27 9.46
C PRO A 226 -10.90 1.51 10.17
N THR A 227 -9.61 1.46 10.49
CA THR A 227 -8.95 2.48 11.31
C THR A 227 -7.70 3.01 10.63
N ILE A 228 -7.52 4.33 10.69
CA ILE A 228 -6.27 5.00 10.38
C ILE A 228 -5.90 5.86 11.59
N ASN A 229 -4.73 5.62 12.17
CA ASN A 229 -4.21 6.41 13.28
C ASN A 229 -2.94 7.14 12.85
N LEU A 230 -2.95 8.47 12.99
CA LEU A 230 -1.83 9.36 12.73
C LEU A 230 -1.33 9.89 14.08
N ASN A 231 -0.30 9.23 14.62
CA ASN A 231 0.07 9.34 16.04
C ASN A 231 0.95 10.55 16.37
N GLY A 232 1.77 10.98 15.40
CA GLY A 232 2.64 12.14 15.44
C GLY A 232 2.08 13.28 14.58
N LYS A 233 2.94 13.89 13.76
CA LYS A 233 2.62 15.01 12.88
C LYS A 233 2.11 14.53 11.54
N ALA A 234 0.96 15.04 11.13
CA ALA A 234 0.38 14.82 9.82
C ALA A 234 0.29 16.14 9.04
N ARG A 235 1.01 16.25 7.93
CA ARG A 235 0.76 17.25 6.88
C ARG A 235 0.07 16.58 5.70
N ILE A 236 -1.17 16.96 5.44
CA ILE A 236 -1.96 16.40 4.35
C ILE A 236 -2.36 17.54 3.44
N THR A 237 -1.93 17.45 2.18
CA THR A 237 -2.26 18.42 1.13
C THR A 237 -2.95 17.71 -0.03
N THR A 238 -4.12 18.18 -0.43
CA THR A 238 -4.80 17.75 -1.66
C THR A 238 -5.00 18.96 -2.56
N LEU A 239 -4.61 18.85 -3.84
CA LEU A 239 -4.55 19.99 -4.77
C LEU A 239 -5.57 19.93 -5.93
N GLY A 240 -6.32 18.83 -6.06
CA GLY A 240 -7.31 18.64 -7.12
C GLY A 240 -8.71 19.12 -6.75
N ALA A 241 -9.52 19.45 -7.75
CA ALA A 241 -10.95 19.67 -7.59
C ALA A 241 -11.60 18.42 -6.97
N ARG A 242 -12.52 18.61 -6.03
CA ARG A 242 -13.22 17.53 -5.30
C ARG A 242 -12.28 16.52 -4.59
N ALA A 243 -11.01 16.87 -4.38
CA ALA A 243 -10.04 16.03 -3.69
C ALA A 243 -10.13 16.26 -2.17
N ASN A 244 -10.91 15.43 -1.48
CA ASN A 244 -11.08 15.56 -0.02
C ASN A 244 -9.82 15.11 0.73
N ALA A 245 -9.36 15.89 1.71
CA ALA A 245 -8.08 15.58 2.36
C ALA A 245 -8.18 14.40 3.34
N VAL A 246 -9.12 14.44 4.28
CA VAL A 246 -9.37 13.33 5.23
C VAL A 246 -10.84 12.95 5.19
N VAL A 247 -11.10 11.65 5.04
CA VAL A 247 -12.42 11.10 4.79
C VAL A 247 -12.66 9.89 5.69
N ALA A 248 -13.73 9.94 6.48
CA ALA A 248 -14.22 8.83 7.30
C ALA A 248 -15.65 8.50 6.86
N LEU A 249 -15.87 7.31 6.28
CA LEU A 249 -17.15 6.92 5.70
C LEU A 249 -17.71 5.66 6.34
N ASN A 250 -19.03 5.63 6.46
CA ASN A 250 -19.82 4.46 6.84
C ASN A 250 -19.46 3.89 8.23
N GLY A 251 -18.88 4.70 9.10
CA GLY A 251 -18.40 4.28 10.42
C GLY A 251 -16.90 3.98 10.49
N GLY A 252 -16.17 4.10 9.37
CA GLY A 252 -14.71 4.13 9.37
C GLY A 252 -14.15 5.26 10.25
N ARG A 253 -12.94 5.08 10.77
CA ARG A 253 -12.33 6.01 11.73
C ARG A 253 -10.96 6.48 11.30
N VAL A 254 -10.77 7.80 11.33
CA VAL A 254 -9.45 8.43 11.25
C VAL A 254 -9.21 9.17 12.56
N SER A 255 -8.12 8.85 13.24
CA SER A 255 -7.62 9.60 14.39
C SER A 255 -6.32 10.30 14.03
N MET A 256 -6.15 11.53 14.51
CA MET A 256 -5.00 12.36 14.21
C MET A 256 -4.64 13.17 15.44
N ASN A 257 -3.37 13.12 15.86
CA ASN A 257 -2.87 13.83 17.02
C ASN A 257 -2.54 15.30 16.66
N GLU A 258 -1.54 15.52 15.80
CA GLU A 258 -1.17 16.84 15.29
C GLU A 258 -1.38 16.93 13.78
N GLY A 259 -2.30 17.79 13.33
CA GLY A 259 -2.72 17.87 11.93
C GLY A 259 -2.60 19.25 11.29
N HIS A 260 -1.91 19.32 10.15
CA HIS A 260 -2.00 20.44 9.22
C HIS A 260 -2.61 19.94 7.90
N ILE A 261 -3.86 20.36 7.63
CA ILE A 261 -4.65 19.84 6.52
C ILE A 261 -4.97 20.98 5.57
N LEU A 262 -4.59 20.82 4.31
CA LEU A 262 -4.89 21.73 3.23
C LEU A 262 -5.63 20.96 2.13
N ALA A 263 -6.91 21.29 1.93
CA ALA A 263 -7.66 20.88 0.75
C ALA A 263 -7.83 22.11 -0.15
N ASN A 264 -7.18 22.08 -1.31
CA ASN A 264 -7.11 23.20 -2.22
C ASN A 264 -7.57 22.76 -3.60
N GLY A 265 -8.82 23.05 -3.92
CA GLY A 265 -9.45 22.70 -5.19
C GLY A 265 -10.94 22.95 -5.11
N GLU A 266 -11.59 23.24 -6.23
CA GLU A 266 -13.03 23.51 -6.25
C GLU A 266 -13.81 22.33 -5.68
N GLY A 267 -14.69 22.58 -4.70
CA GLY A 267 -15.50 21.55 -4.07
C GLY A 267 -14.72 20.53 -3.22
N SER A 268 -13.44 20.78 -2.92
CA SER A 268 -12.67 19.96 -1.99
C SER A 268 -13.06 20.22 -0.53
N ILE A 269 -13.02 19.18 0.29
CA ILE A 269 -13.32 19.24 1.73
C ILE A 269 -12.08 18.81 2.50
N ALA A 270 -11.65 19.62 3.47
CA ALA A 270 -10.51 19.27 4.33
C ALA A 270 -10.80 18.04 5.20
N LEU A 271 -11.96 18.03 5.86
CA LEU A 271 -12.40 16.97 6.75
C LEU A 271 -13.83 16.57 6.39
N LEU A 272 -14.03 15.34 5.92
CA LEU A 272 -15.34 14.76 5.64
C LEU A 272 -15.55 13.54 6.53
N ALA A 273 -16.56 13.59 7.38
CA ALA A 273 -17.07 12.43 8.08
C ALA A 273 -18.53 12.23 7.69
N ASN A 274 -18.85 11.08 7.09
CA ASN A 274 -20.23 10.72 6.78
C ASN A 274 -20.55 9.31 7.28
N LEU A 275 -21.71 9.19 7.91
CA LEU A 275 -22.33 7.93 8.26
C LEU A 275 -23.53 7.75 7.34
N ASP A 276 -23.32 7.23 6.13
CA ASP A 276 -24.44 6.81 5.29
C ASP A 276 -24.98 5.49 5.84
N ASN A 277 -26.03 5.61 6.67
CA ASN A 277 -26.79 4.47 7.20
C ASN A 277 -27.81 3.92 6.18
N SER A 278 -27.73 4.30 4.90
CA SER A 278 -28.63 3.77 3.87
C SER A 278 -28.13 2.42 3.39
N GLN A 279 -28.38 1.39 4.19
CA GLN A 279 -28.46 -0.01 3.75
C GLN A 279 -29.90 -0.48 3.88
#